data_AF-A0A6J6A7W4-F1
#
_entry.id   AF-A0A6J6A7W4-F1
#
_cell.length_a   1.000
_cell.length_b   1.000
_cell.length_c   1.000
_cell.angle_alpha   90.00
_cell.angle_beta   90.00
_cell.angle_gamma   90.00
#
_symmetry.space_group_name_H-M   'P 1'
#
loop_
_entity.id
_entity.type
_entity.pdbx_description
1 polymer ?
#
loop_
_entity_poly.entity_id
_entity_poly.type
_entity_poly.pdbx_seq_one_letter_code
_entity_poly.pdbx_strand_id
1 'polypeptide(L)'
;MTTIDDNALKLFSFQVFSKLEGAVTAGMIHLGDQLGLYVALADAAAPITTHELAERTALDERWVREWAHNQAAAKLITVDEGRFGLTPEAAAVLASPEHPAYGMGMFHRLPQTMRALEDVRESFRTGIGHDYDSHGPQGAVGIERNFEPWSNANLLPVVLPAIDGLVERMRSGASVADIGCGAGSAVLLMAAAFPHSQFRGYDISQYALARAALKLEESGLHNAEFHDPRQVPLPDDQTLNFITTFDCIHDMTHPSEMMKAIRRAIAPDGVWLLVDIKALDTFEENARKNPMAPLMYGISVLSCMSSALSEEGGEGLGTLGLSENKARAMTQAAGFTRFEKLPIDHAVNAFYMVRP
;
A
#
# COMPACT_ATOMS: atom_id res chain seq x y z
N MET A 1 -21.10 38.38 -15.64
CA MET A 1 -19.71 37.91 -15.61
C MET A 1 -19.09 38.43 -14.33
N THR A 2 -18.72 37.55 -13.42
CA THR A 2 -17.93 37.91 -12.23
C THR A 2 -16.57 38.41 -12.71
N THR A 3 -16.17 39.60 -12.28
CA THR A 3 -14.83 40.14 -12.54
C THR A 3 -13.79 39.23 -11.89
N ILE A 4 -12.72 38.90 -12.62
CA ILE A 4 -11.61 38.10 -12.09
C ILE A 4 -10.80 38.97 -11.12
N ASP A 5 -10.44 38.42 -9.96
CA ASP A 5 -9.49 39.01 -9.03
C ASP A 5 -8.07 38.55 -9.41
N ASP A 6 -7.20 39.50 -9.76
CA ASP A 6 -5.81 39.24 -10.20
C ASP A 6 -4.96 38.52 -9.15
N ASN A 7 -5.18 38.80 -7.85
CA ASN A 7 -4.42 38.15 -6.78
C ASN A 7 -4.91 36.72 -6.57
N ALA A 8 -6.23 36.51 -6.58
CA ALA A 8 -6.80 35.16 -6.52
C ALA A 8 -6.34 34.31 -7.72
N LEU A 9 -6.29 34.90 -8.92
CA LEU A 9 -5.81 34.24 -10.12
C LEU A 9 -4.35 33.80 -10.02
N LYS A 10 -3.46 34.68 -9.51
CA LYS A 10 -2.03 34.34 -9.31
C LYS A 10 -1.85 33.20 -8.32
N LEU A 11 -2.55 33.26 -7.18
CA LEU A 11 -2.47 32.22 -6.15
C LEU A 11 -2.97 30.88 -6.70
N PHE A 12 -4.10 30.88 -7.40
CA PHE A 12 -4.64 29.67 -8.01
C PHE A 12 -3.72 29.12 -9.10
N SER A 13 -3.12 29.97 -9.93
CA SER A 13 -2.15 29.55 -10.95
C SER A 13 -0.92 28.90 -10.30
N PHE A 14 -0.36 29.51 -9.26
CA PHE A 14 0.73 28.92 -8.49
C PHE A 14 0.34 27.55 -7.93
N GLN A 15 -0.84 27.43 -7.32
CA GLN A 15 -1.33 26.16 -6.80
C GLN A 15 -1.40 25.06 -7.87
N VAL A 16 -1.91 25.37 -9.07
CA VAL A 16 -2.00 24.41 -10.18
C VAL A 16 -0.62 23.98 -10.66
N PHE A 17 0.28 24.93 -10.92
CA PHE A 17 1.62 24.61 -11.44
C PHE A 17 2.50 23.90 -10.41
N SER A 18 2.30 24.11 -9.11
CA SER A 18 2.97 23.32 -8.07
C SER A 18 2.54 21.85 -8.07
N LYS A 19 1.39 21.47 -8.64
CA LYS A 19 1.02 20.05 -8.83
C LYS A 19 1.79 19.42 -9.98
N LEU A 20 1.98 20.16 -11.07
CA LEU A 20 2.83 19.72 -12.18
C LEU A 20 4.29 19.56 -11.73
N GLU A 21 4.80 20.52 -10.95
CA GLU A 21 6.12 20.42 -10.32
C GLU A 21 6.23 19.12 -9.50
N GLY A 22 5.29 18.89 -8.56
CA GLY A 22 5.29 17.67 -7.75
C GLY A 22 5.23 16.38 -8.58
N ALA A 23 4.46 16.35 -9.68
CA ALA A 23 4.39 15.19 -10.57
C ALA A 23 5.72 14.91 -11.29
N VAL A 24 6.37 15.96 -11.81
CA VAL A 24 7.68 15.84 -12.48
C VAL A 24 8.76 15.44 -11.48
N THR A 25 8.78 16.05 -10.29
CA THR A 25 9.71 15.72 -9.21
C THR A 25 9.51 14.28 -8.72
N ALA A 26 8.26 13.80 -8.59
CA ALA A 26 7.98 12.40 -8.28
C ALA A 26 8.54 11.44 -9.35
N GLY A 27 8.52 11.83 -10.62
CA GLY A 27 9.19 11.11 -11.70
C GLY A 27 10.69 10.98 -11.48
N MET A 28 11.33 12.05 -10.99
CA MET A 28 12.76 12.05 -10.66
C MET A 28 13.07 11.23 -9.40
N ILE A 29 12.14 11.15 -8.44
CA ILE A 29 12.24 10.25 -7.28
C ILE A 29 12.25 8.79 -7.75
N HIS A 30 11.31 8.41 -8.61
CA HIS A 30 11.28 7.08 -9.21
C HIS A 30 12.62 6.76 -9.91
N LEU A 31 13.11 7.64 -10.78
CA LEU A 31 14.39 7.42 -11.47
C LEU A 31 15.58 7.34 -10.50
N GLY A 32 15.60 8.17 -9.45
CA GLY A 32 16.63 8.16 -8.43
C GLY A 32 16.78 6.81 -7.74
N ASP A 33 15.66 6.18 -7.38
CA ASP A 33 15.62 4.85 -6.79
C ASP A 33 16.04 3.77 -7.78
N GLN A 34 15.48 3.78 -9.00
CA GLN A 34 15.79 2.76 -10.02
C GLN A 34 17.26 2.80 -10.48
N LEU A 35 17.90 3.96 -10.42
CA LEU A 35 19.30 4.16 -10.79
C LEU A 35 20.27 4.01 -9.61
N GLY A 36 19.77 3.75 -8.39
CA GLY A 36 20.60 3.61 -7.19
C GLY A 36 21.26 4.92 -6.71
N LEU A 37 20.76 6.08 -7.15
CA LEU A 37 21.35 7.39 -6.84
C LEU A 37 21.19 7.75 -5.36
N TYR A 38 20.04 7.45 -4.75
CA TYR A 38 19.84 7.69 -3.31
C TYR A 38 20.71 6.78 -2.44
N VAL A 39 20.81 5.50 -2.77
CA VAL A 39 21.68 4.56 -2.06
C VAL A 39 23.14 4.99 -2.17
N ALA A 40 23.60 5.38 -3.36
CA ALA A 40 24.96 5.88 -3.54
C ALA A 40 25.26 7.18 -2.75
N LEU A 41 24.27 8.06 -2.58
CA LEU A 41 24.39 9.24 -1.71
C LEU A 41 24.39 8.86 -0.22
N ALA A 42 23.59 7.87 0.19
CA ALA A 42 23.51 7.40 1.57
C ALA A 42 24.78 6.67 2.01
N ASP A 43 25.39 5.87 1.12
CA ASP A 43 26.63 5.12 1.36
C ASP A 43 27.88 6.01 1.35
N ALA A 44 27.77 7.26 0.91
CA ALA A 44 28.88 8.20 0.94
C ALA A 44 29.15 8.70 2.37
N ALA A 45 30.41 8.60 2.81
CA ALA A 45 30.82 9.04 4.14
C ALA A 45 30.68 10.56 4.38
N ALA A 46 30.57 11.35 3.32
CA ALA A 46 30.38 12.80 3.32
C ALA A 46 29.71 13.23 2.01
N PRO A 47 29.13 14.46 1.93
CA PRO A 47 28.56 14.99 0.70
C PRO A 47 29.54 14.96 -0.49
N ILE A 48 29.06 14.48 -1.64
CA ILE A 48 29.85 14.23 -2.85
C ILE A 48 29.42 15.11 -4.01
N THR A 49 30.35 15.35 -4.93
CA THR A 49 30.08 16.04 -6.20
C THR A 49 29.28 15.13 -7.14
N THR A 50 28.70 15.72 -8.18
CA THR A 50 27.98 14.97 -9.24
C THR A 50 28.90 14.04 -10.03
N HIS A 51 30.20 14.38 -10.15
CA HIS A 51 31.19 13.49 -10.77
C HIS A 51 31.41 12.24 -9.93
N GLU A 52 31.65 12.41 -8.62
CA GLU A 52 31.81 11.28 -7.69
C GLU A 52 30.55 10.40 -7.64
N LEU A 53 29.35 11.00 -7.67
CA LEU A 53 28.09 10.26 -7.71
C LEU A 53 27.91 9.48 -9.02
N ALA A 54 28.25 10.09 -10.14
CA ALA A 54 28.19 9.46 -11.46
C ALA A 54 29.17 8.29 -11.59
N GLU A 55 30.40 8.45 -11.08
CA GLU A 55 31.39 7.36 -11.02
C GLU A 55 30.89 6.19 -10.16
N ARG A 56 30.32 6.46 -8.98
CA ARG A 56 29.78 5.44 -8.07
C ARG A 56 28.62 4.65 -8.66
N THR A 57 27.81 5.28 -9.51
CA THR A 57 26.62 4.66 -10.11
C THR A 57 26.85 4.18 -11.54
N ALA A 58 28.06 4.37 -12.09
CA ALA A 58 28.40 4.09 -13.48
C ALA A 58 27.45 4.78 -14.49
N LEU A 59 27.09 6.04 -14.20
CA LEU A 59 26.19 6.86 -15.01
C LEU A 59 26.94 8.03 -15.64
N ASP A 60 26.32 8.64 -16.66
CA ASP A 60 26.85 9.85 -17.27
C ASP A 60 26.62 11.07 -16.36
N GLU A 61 27.71 11.78 -16.06
CA GLU A 61 27.70 12.88 -15.10
C GLU A 61 26.74 14.00 -15.47
N ARG A 62 26.55 14.30 -16.76
CA ARG A 62 25.66 15.39 -17.17
C ARG A 62 24.22 15.09 -16.78
N TRP A 63 23.80 13.83 -16.89
CA TRP A 63 22.47 13.37 -16.50
C TRP A 63 22.31 13.35 -14.98
N VAL A 64 23.30 12.81 -14.26
CA VAL A 64 23.34 12.81 -12.79
C VAL A 64 23.27 14.22 -12.23
N ARG A 65 23.98 15.18 -12.85
CA ARG A 65 23.98 16.58 -12.42
C ARG A 65 22.61 17.22 -12.53
N GLU A 66 21.89 17.01 -13.65
CA GLU A 66 20.55 17.59 -13.80
C GLU A 66 19.57 17.01 -12.79
N TRP A 67 19.65 15.70 -12.57
CA TRP A 67 18.85 15.03 -11.54
C TRP A 67 19.16 15.59 -10.15
N ALA A 68 20.44 15.72 -9.77
CA ALA A 68 20.83 16.24 -8.46
C ALA A 68 20.36 17.69 -8.27
N HIS A 69 20.40 18.53 -9.30
CA HIS A 69 19.84 19.88 -9.24
C HIS A 69 18.34 19.89 -8.96
N ASN A 70 17.56 19.05 -9.65
CA ASN A 70 16.13 18.93 -9.39
C ASN A 70 15.85 18.49 -7.95
N GLN A 71 16.54 17.43 -7.49
CA GLN A 71 16.34 16.88 -6.16
C GLN A 71 16.74 17.85 -5.04
N ALA A 72 17.82 18.62 -5.23
CA ALA A 72 18.25 19.63 -4.29
C ALA A 72 17.30 20.83 -4.27
N ALA A 73 16.83 21.28 -5.43
CA ALA A 73 15.83 22.36 -5.55
C ALA A 73 14.48 21.97 -4.92
N ALA A 74 14.10 20.70 -5.02
CA ALA A 74 12.95 20.11 -4.35
C ALA A 74 13.18 19.86 -2.84
N LYS A 75 14.39 20.11 -2.33
CA LYS A 75 14.80 19.92 -0.93
C LYS A 75 14.71 18.47 -0.44
N LEU A 76 14.87 17.52 -1.35
CA LEU A 76 14.90 16.08 -1.04
C LEU A 76 16.32 15.60 -0.73
N ILE A 77 17.33 16.28 -1.28
CA ILE A 77 18.75 16.09 -0.98
C ILE A 77 19.37 17.42 -0.56
N THR A 78 20.47 17.38 0.19
CA THR A 78 21.20 18.58 0.60
C THR A 78 22.16 19.02 -0.50
N VAL A 79 22.49 20.31 -0.52
CA VAL A 79 23.57 20.85 -1.37
C VAL A 79 24.34 21.93 -0.61
N ASP A 80 25.66 21.84 -0.61
CA ASP A 80 26.57 22.85 -0.09
C ASP A 80 27.83 22.92 -0.95
N GLU A 81 28.18 24.12 -1.43
CA GLU A 81 29.34 24.36 -2.32
C GLU A 81 29.48 23.35 -3.49
N GLY A 82 28.37 22.90 -4.07
CA GLY A 82 28.35 21.93 -5.18
C GLY A 82 28.52 20.46 -4.78
N ARG A 83 28.43 20.15 -3.48
CA ARG A 83 28.40 18.80 -2.92
C ARG A 83 27.01 18.44 -2.43
N PHE A 84 26.58 17.23 -2.73
CA PHE A 84 25.24 16.72 -2.50
C PHE A 84 25.27 15.57 -1.49
N GLY A 85 24.23 15.48 -0.65
CA GLY A 85 24.12 14.42 0.34
C GLY A 85 22.67 14.18 0.78
N LEU A 86 22.49 13.22 1.68
CA LEU A 86 21.21 12.95 2.32
C LEU A 86 21.32 13.30 3.82
N THR A 87 20.24 13.85 4.38
CA THR A 87 20.09 13.84 5.84
C THR A 87 19.78 12.42 6.31
N PRO A 88 19.96 12.08 7.60
CA PRO A 88 19.56 10.77 8.12
C PRO A 88 18.09 10.43 7.84
N GLU A 89 17.19 11.41 7.94
CA GLU A 89 15.75 11.23 7.66
C GLU A 89 15.50 10.97 6.18
N ALA A 90 16.17 11.71 5.28
CA ALA A 90 16.05 11.50 3.84
C ALA A 90 16.58 10.11 3.44
N ALA A 91 17.70 9.67 4.03
CA ALA A 91 18.23 8.32 3.82
C ALA A 91 17.24 7.24 4.28
N ALA A 92 16.64 7.40 5.46
CA ALA A 92 15.65 6.46 5.99
C ALA A 92 14.42 6.30 5.09
N VAL A 93 13.99 7.36 4.40
CA VAL A 93 12.82 7.34 3.51
C VAL A 93 13.17 6.90 2.08
N LEU A 94 14.30 7.34 1.55
CA LEU A 94 14.65 7.21 0.13
C LEU A 94 15.67 6.10 -0.19
N ALA A 95 16.41 5.62 0.81
CA ALA A 95 17.60 4.78 0.60
C ALA A 95 17.72 3.58 1.54
N SER A 96 16.78 3.34 2.47
CA SER A 96 16.87 2.26 3.47
C SER A 96 15.66 1.32 3.41
N PRO A 97 15.63 0.32 2.50
CA PRO A 97 14.49 -0.57 2.28
C PRO A 97 13.92 -1.28 3.51
N GLU A 98 14.76 -1.52 4.51
CA GLU A 98 14.47 -2.25 5.73
C GLU A 98 13.94 -1.33 6.85
N HIS A 99 14.03 -0.01 6.66
CA HIS A 99 13.53 0.96 7.62
C HIS A 99 12.01 1.13 7.43
N PRO A 100 11.20 1.17 8.51
CA PRO A 100 9.73 1.27 8.40
C PRO A 100 9.21 2.56 7.74
N ALA A 101 10.07 3.57 7.60
CA ALA A 101 9.75 4.83 6.92
C ALA A 101 10.08 4.81 5.41
N TYR A 102 10.62 3.70 4.88
CA TYR A 102 10.99 3.61 3.48
C TYR A 102 9.78 3.82 2.57
N GLY A 103 9.83 4.84 1.73
CA GLY A 103 8.67 5.32 0.97
C GLY A 103 8.71 4.99 -0.52
N MET A 104 9.78 4.35 -1.01
CA MET A 104 10.01 4.21 -2.45
C MET A 104 9.00 3.30 -3.17
N GLY A 105 8.32 2.41 -2.44
CA GLY A 105 7.23 1.59 -2.98
C GLY A 105 6.13 2.42 -3.67
N MET A 106 5.76 3.57 -3.09
CA MET A 106 4.76 4.50 -3.68
C MET A 106 5.19 5.08 -5.03
N PHE A 107 6.50 5.19 -5.27
CA PHE A 107 7.05 5.75 -6.51
C PHE A 107 7.47 4.66 -7.51
N HIS A 108 7.56 3.39 -7.09
CA HIS A 108 8.05 2.28 -7.92
C HIS A 108 7.33 2.16 -9.26
N ARG A 109 6.00 2.30 -9.23
CA ARG A 109 5.14 2.11 -10.41
C ARG A 109 4.71 3.41 -11.09
N LEU A 110 5.38 4.53 -10.80
CA LEU A 110 4.96 5.84 -11.28
C LEU A 110 4.86 5.93 -12.81
N PRO A 111 5.82 5.40 -13.62
CA PRO A 111 5.67 5.40 -15.08
C PRO A 111 4.42 4.66 -15.55
N GLN A 112 4.09 3.52 -14.95
CA GLN A 112 2.91 2.72 -15.27
C GLN A 112 1.63 3.47 -14.88
N THR A 113 1.62 4.13 -13.73
CA THR A 113 0.49 4.97 -13.30
C THR A 113 0.26 6.13 -14.27
N MET A 114 1.32 6.78 -14.76
CA MET A 114 1.19 7.86 -15.74
C MET A 114 0.69 7.34 -17.09
N ARG A 115 1.13 6.15 -17.50
CA ARG A 115 0.61 5.49 -18.71
C ARG A 115 -0.87 5.15 -18.60
N ALA A 116 -1.32 4.68 -17.44
CA ALA A 116 -2.72 4.32 -17.21
C ALA A 116 -3.70 5.50 -17.36
N LEU A 117 -3.22 6.75 -17.30
CA LEU A 117 -4.04 7.94 -17.59
C LEU A 117 -4.59 7.97 -19.03
N GLU A 118 -3.97 7.23 -19.95
CA GLU A 118 -4.47 7.09 -21.32
C GLU A 118 -5.67 6.11 -21.37
N ASP A 119 -5.59 5.02 -20.61
CA ASP A 119 -6.56 3.93 -20.62
C ASP A 119 -7.80 4.25 -19.78
N VAL A 120 -7.63 4.88 -18.61
CA VAL A 120 -8.73 5.16 -17.65
C VAL A 120 -9.80 6.08 -18.24
N ARG A 121 -9.51 6.80 -19.34
CA ARG A 121 -10.47 7.66 -20.04
C ARG A 121 -11.73 6.90 -20.45
N GLU A 122 -11.59 5.64 -20.82
CA GLU A 122 -12.73 4.82 -21.20
C GLU A 122 -13.56 4.39 -19.99
N SER A 123 -12.92 4.16 -18.83
CA SER A 123 -13.61 3.91 -17.56
C SER A 123 -14.53 5.07 -17.17
N PHE A 124 -14.14 6.31 -17.45
CA PHE A 124 -15.02 7.47 -17.22
C PHE A 124 -16.27 7.49 -18.13
N ARG A 125 -16.24 6.82 -19.29
CA ARG A 125 -17.39 6.72 -20.19
C ARG A 125 -18.29 5.53 -19.87
N THR A 126 -17.68 4.41 -19.52
CA THR A 126 -18.36 3.12 -19.36
C THR A 126 -18.75 2.83 -17.91
N GLY A 127 -18.05 3.43 -16.95
CA GLY A 127 -18.14 3.08 -15.53
C GLY A 127 -17.36 1.83 -15.15
N ILE A 128 -16.68 1.16 -16.09
CA ILE A 128 -15.92 -0.07 -15.84
C ILE A 128 -14.43 0.24 -15.71
N GLY A 129 -13.85 -0.17 -14.58
CA GLY A 129 -12.44 0.01 -14.28
C GLY A 129 -11.56 -1.16 -14.74
N HIS A 130 -10.33 -1.17 -14.25
CA HIS A 130 -9.33 -2.19 -14.54
C HIS A 130 -8.99 -2.98 -13.28
N ASP A 131 -8.79 -4.29 -13.42
CA ASP A 131 -8.37 -5.16 -12.33
C ASP A 131 -6.90 -4.92 -11.91
N TYR A 132 -6.46 -5.59 -10.83
CA TYR A 132 -5.08 -5.46 -10.37
C TYR A 132 -4.03 -5.98 -11.36
N ASP A 133 -4.35 -7.02 -12.14
CA ASP A 133 -3.41 -7.62 -13.09
C ASP A 133 -3.16 -6.72 -14.31
N SER A 134 -4.08 -5.81 -14.65
CA SER A 134 -3.88 -4.77 -15.68
C SER A 134 -2.64 -3.91 -15.44
N HIS A 135 -2.19 -3.80 -14.19
CA HIS A 135 -1.00 -3.05 -13.81
C HIS A 135 0.33 -3.78 -14.11
N GLY A 136 0.26 -5.06 -14.47
CA GLY A 136 1.40 -5.89 -14.81
C GLY A 136 2.31 -6.23 -13.62
N PRO A 137 3.43 -6.93 -13.88
CA PRO A 137 4.30 -7.48 -12.84
C PRO A 137 4.94 -6.40 -11.96
N GLN A 138 5.24 -5.22 -12.51
CA GLN A 138 5.80 -4.10 -11.74
C GLN A 138 4.77 -3.49 -10.78
N GLY A 139 3.47 -3.63 -11.05
CA GLY A 139 2.41 -3.27 -10.11
C GLY A 139 2.50 -4.10 -8.84
N ALA A 140 2.61 -5.43 -8.98
CA ALA A 140 2.75 -6.35 -7.84
C ALA A 140 4.02 -6.06 -7.02
N VAL A 141 5.15 -5.83 -7.68
CA VAL A 141 6.42 -5.44 -7.00
C VAL A 141 6.26 -4.11 -6.25
N GLY A 142 5.63 -3.11 -6.86
CA GLY A 142 5.44 -1.80 -6.23
C GLY A 142 4.57 -1.86 -4.97
N ILE A 143 3.48 -2.63 -5.01
CA ILE A 143 2.61 -2.87 -3.85
C ILE A 143 3.41 -3.54 -2.73
N GLU A 144 4.12 -4.61 -3.03
CA GLU A 144 4.98 -5.29 -2.05
C GLU A 144 6.00 -4.33 -1.41
N ARG A 145 6.78 -3.60 -2.23
CA ARG A 145 7.77 -2.61 -1.76
C ARG A 145 7.16 -1.51 -0.89
N ASN A 146 5.86 -1.24 -1.05
CA ASN A 146 5.15 -0.25 -0.24
C ASN A 146 4.72 -0.79 1.13
N PHE A 147 4.26 -2.04 1.19
CA PHE A 147 3.68 -2.62 2.41
C PHE A 147 4.71 -3.30 3.32
N GLU A 148 5.76 -3.88 2.75
CA GLU A 148 6.71 -4.71 3.48
C GLU A 148 7.50 -3.98 4.57
N PRO A 149 8.07 -2.78 4.34
CA PRO A 149 8.96 -2.18 5.33
C PRO A 149 8.27 -1.95 6.68
N TRP A 150 7.06 -1.40 6.66
CA TRP A 150 6.29 -1.19 7.88
C TRP A 150 5.80 -2.50 8.49
N SER A 151 5.27 -3.42 7.67
CA SER A 151 4.75 -4.71 8.14
C SER A 151 5.83 -5.58 8.77
N ASN A 152 7.02 -5.67 8.16
CA ASN A 152 8.15 -6.43 8.70
C ASN A 152 8.61 -5.89 10.06
N ALA A 153 8.59 -4.57 10.23
CA ALA A 153 8.98 -3.93 11.47
C ALA A 153 7.91 -4.00 12.58
N ASN A 154 6.61 -4.07 12.24
CA ASN A 154 5.53 -3.83 13.20
C ASN A 154 4.49 -4.95 13.33
N LEU A 155 4.31 -5.83 12.33
CA LEU A 155 3.26 -6.85 12.38
C LEU A 155 3.43 -7.76 13.61
N LEU A 156 4.58 -8.42 13.72
CA LEU A 156 4.86 -9.34 14.83
C LEU A 156 5.03 -8.65 16.20
N PRO A 157 5.79 -7.54 16.34
CA PRO A 157 6.05 -6.95 17.65
C PRO A 157 4.98 -5.96 18.14
N VAL A 158 4.15 -5.39 17.27
CA VAL A 158 3.18 -4.34 17.62
C VAL A 158 1.74 -4.77 17.34
N VAL A 159 1.45 -5.20 16.11
CA VAL A 159 0.07 -5.43 15.67
C VAL A 159 -0.53 -6.70 16.31
N LEU A 160 0.14 -7.84 16.18
CA LEU A 160 -0.38 -9.10 16.73
C LEU A 160 -0.51 -9.09 18.27
N PRO A 161 0.44 -8.50 19.04
CA PRO A 161 0.31 -8.38 20.49
C PRO A 161 -0.80 -7.44 20.96
N ALA A 162 -1.30 -6.53 20.10
CA ALA A 162 -2.44 -5.68 20.43
C ALA A 162 -3.78 -6.46 20.47
N ILE A 163 -3.79 -7.73 20.05
CA ILE A 163 -4.95 -8.60 20.09
C ILE A 163 -4.75 -9.63 21.22
N ASP A 164 -5.48 -9.44 22.31
CA ASP A 164 -5.37 -10.27 23.52
C ASP A 164 -5.48 -11.77 23.23
N GLY A 165 -4.45 -12.51 23.64
CA GLY A 165 -4.36 -13.96 23.52
C GLY A 165 -4.08 -14.50 22.12
N LEU A 166 -3.96 -13.65 21.09
CA LEU A 166 -3.75 -14.09 19.71
C LEU A 166 -2.36 -14.74 19.52
N VAL A 167 -1.30 -14.11 20.06
CA VAL A 167 0.07 -14.62 19.95
C VAL A 167 0.19 -16.03 20.54
N GLU A 168 -0.41 -16.24 21.71
CA GLU A 168 -0.38 -17.53 22.41
C GLU A 168 -1.20 -18.60 21.68
N ARG A 169 -2.32 -18.20 21.06
CA ARG A 169 -3.10 -19.05 20.17
C ARG A 169 -2.29 -19.47 18.95
N MET A 170 -1.62 -18.53 18.26
CA MET A 170 -0.80 -18.84 17.09
C MET A 170 0.43 -19.69 17.44
N ARG A 171 1.03 -19.51 18.62
CA ARG A 171 2.10 -20.38 19.12
C ARG A 171 1.64 -21.81 19.39
N SER A 172 0.42 -21.97 19.90
CA SER A 172 -0.15 -23.29 20.20
C SER A 172 -0.61 -24.03 18.94
N GLY A 173 -0.92 -23.28 17.89
CA GLY A 173 -1.39 -23.78 16.60
C GLY A 173 -2.78 -23.24 16.27
N ALA A 174 -2.85 -22.50 15.16
CA ALA A 174 -4.06 -21.86 14.66
C ALA A 174 -4.18 -22.06 13.14
N SER A 175 -5.41 -22.04 12.65
CA SER A 175 -5.68 -21.90 11.20
C SER A 175 -5.87 -20.44 10.88
N VAL A 176 -5.04 -19.90 9.99
CA VAL A 176 -4.96 -18.49 9.63
C VAL A 176 -5.22 -18.31 8.15
N ALA A 177 -6.02 -17.30 7.79
CA ALA A 177 -6.17 -16.87 6.40
C ALA A 177 -5.83 -15.38 6.23
N ASP A 178 -5.10 -15.05 5.18
CA ASP A 178 -4.88 -13.68 4.73
C ASP A 178 -5.57 -13.48 3.38
N ILE A 179 -6.55 -12.58 3.32
CA ILE A 179 -7.35 -12.31 2.12
C ILE A 179 -6.82 -11.01 1.50
N GLY A 180 -6.53 -11.05 0.19
CA GLY A 180 -5.77 -9.99 -0.48
C GLY A 180 -4.29 -10.05 -0.10
N CYS A 181 -3.71 -11.25 -0.07
CA CYS A 181 -2.38 -11.47 0.49
C CYS A 181 -1.22 -10.93 -0.36
N GLY A 182 -1.49 -10.49 -1.60
CA GLY A 182 -0.49 -9.97 -2.52
C GLY A 182 0.65 -10.97 -2.76
N ALA A 183 1.89 -10.49 -2.63
CA ALA A 183 3.09 -11.32 -2.74
C ALA A 183 3.35 -12.21 -1.51
N GLY A 184 2.40 -12.31 -0.57
CA GLY A 184 2.43 -13.25 0.54
C GLY A 184 3.33 -12.87 1.71
N SER A 185 3.86 -11.65 1.75
CA SER A 185 4.87 -11.24 2.74
C SER A 185 4.40 -11.35 4.19
N ALA A 186 3.17 -10.89 4.49
CA ALA A 186 2.58 -11.00 5.83
C ALA A 186 2.38 -12.47 6.23
N VAL A 187 1.88 -13.29 5.29
CA VAL A 187 1.71 -14.74 5.48
C VAL A 187 3.03 -15.42 5.81
N LEU A 188 4.09 -15.18 5.02
CA LEU A 188 5.41 -15.80 5.24
C LEU A 188 6.05 -15.32 6.55
N LEU A 189 5.91 -14.04 6.87
CA LEU A 189 6.41 -13.47 8.13
C LEU A 189 5.75 -14.14 9.35
N MET A 190 4.43 -14.30 9.32
CA MET A 190 3.71 -14.99 10.39
C MET A 190 4.01 -16.50 10.41
N ALA A 191 4.07 -17.14 9.25
CA ALA A 191 4.36 -18.58 9.14
C ALA A 191 5.73 -18.94 9.72
N ALA A 192 6.75 -18.12 9.48
CA ALA A 192 8.07 -18.28 10.08
C ALA A 192 8.05 -18.12 11.62
N ALA A 193 7.25 -17.18 12.13
CA ALA A 193 7.16 -16.90 13.57
C ALA A 193 6.32 -17.94 14.35
N PHE A 194 5.37 -18.61 13.69
CA PHE A 194 4.40 -19.50 14.32
C PHE A 194 4.34 -20.88 13.63
N PRO A 195 5.36 -21.74 13.80
CA PRO A 195 5.52 -23.00 13.06
C PRO A 195 4.44 -24.05 13.36
N HIS A 196 3.67 -23.91 14.44
CA HIS A 196 2.55 -24.79 14.77
C HIS A 196 1.23 -24.34 14.13
N SER A 197 1.17 -23.14 13.57
CA SER A 197 0.01 -22.61 12.85
C SER A 197 0.10 -22.90 11.36
N GLN A 198 -1.05 -22.98 10.70
CA GLN A 198 -1.20 -23.16 9.26
C GLN A 198 -1.74 -21.87 8.64
N PHE A 199 -1.13 -21.43 7.55
CA PHE A 199 -1.44 -20.15 6.92
C PHE A 199 -1.88 -20.34 5.46
N ARG A 200 -2.97 -19.66 5.10
CA ARG A 200 -3.49 -19.63 3.73
C ARG A 200 -3.58 -18.18 3.24
N GLY A 201 -2.81 -17.83 2.23
CA GLY A 201 -2.97 -16.57 1.53
C GLY A 201 -3.92 -16.72 0.34
N TYR A 202 -4.84 -15.78 0.17
CA TYR A 202 -5.73 -15.72 -0.99
C TYR A 202 -5.53 -14.41 -1.74
N ASP A 203 -5.32 -14.49 -3.05
CA ASP A 203 -5.26 -13.34 -3.94
C ASP A 203 -5.80 -13.70 -5.33
N ILE A 204 -6.36 -12.75 -6.05
CA ILE A 204 -6.86 -12.97 -7.42
C ILE A 204 -5.80 -12.62 -8.48
N SER A 205 -4.81 -11.81 -8.12
CA SER A 205 -3.73 -11.38 -9.01
C SER A 205 -2.77 -12.52 -9.28
N GLN A 206 -2.64 -12.90 -10.55
CA GLN A 206 -1.71 -13.95 -10.95
C GLN A 206 -0.25 -13.49 -10.80
N TYR A 207 0.02 -12.20 -11.00
CA TYR A 207 1.36 -11.65 -10.75
C TYR A 207 1.73 -11.69 -9.27
N ALA A 208 0.78 -11.38 -8.38
CA ALA A 208 1.00 -11.44 -6.94
C ALA A 208 1.22 -12.89 -6.46
N LEU A 209 0.35 -13.81 -6.88
CA LEU A 209 0.47 -15.24 -6.55
C LEU A 209 1.77 -15.86 -7.08
N ALA A 210 2.20 -15.51 -8.30
CA ALA A 210 3.47 -15.98 -8.84
C ALA A 210 4.66 -15.53 -7.97
N ARG A 211 4.63 -14.30 -7.44
CA ARG A 211 5.65 -13.82 -6.49
C ARG A 211 5.56 -14.52 -5.15
N ALA A 212 4.36 -14.72 -4.62
CA ALA A 212 4.15 -15.44 -3.37
C ALA A 212 4.69 -16.88 -3.45
N ALA A 213 4.48 -17.56 -4.58
CA ALA A 213 5.01 -18.90 -4.83
C ALA A 213 6.55 -18.94 -4.83
N LEU A 214 7.20 -17.99 -5.53
CA LEU A 214 8.67 -17.88 -5.53
C LEU A 214 9.22 -17.65 -4.12
N LYS A 215 8.63 -16.73 -3.36
CA LYS A 215 9.07 -16.43 -1.99
C LYS A 215 8.82 -17.59 -1.03
N LEU A 216 7.72 -18.34 -1.22
CA LEU A 216 7.46 -19.55 -0.45
C LEU A 216 8.57 -20.59 -0.69
N GLU A 217 8.92 -20.83 -1.95
CA GLU A 217 10.01 -21.74 -2.32
C GLU A 217 11.34 -21.30 -1.70
N GLU A 218 11.70 -20.01 -1.84
CA GLU A 218 12.92 -19.43 -1.27
C GLU A 218 12.97 -19.51 0.27
N SER A 219 11.81 -19.37 0.93
CA SER A 219 11.71 -19.41 2.39
C SER A 219 11.88 -20.81 2.99
N GLY A 220 11.59 -21.87 2.21
CA GLY A 220 11.54 -23.25 2.69
C GLY A 220 10.43 -23.53 3.71
N LEU A 221 9.44 -22.65 3.85
CA LEU A 221 8.31 -22.85 4.77
C LEU A 221 7.32 -23.88 4.21
N HIS A 222 6.77 -24.70 5.11
CA HIS A 222 5.83 -25.78 4.77
C HIS A 222 4.43 -25.60 5.40
N ASN A 223 4.27 -24.59 6.25
CA ASN A 223 3.03 -24.27 6.95
C ASN A 223 2.30 -23.07 6.32
N ALA A 224 2.61 -22.75 5.07
CA ALA A 224 1.98 -21.68 4.30
C ALA A 224 1.62 -22.18 2.89
N GLU A 225 0.47 -21.75 2.39
CA GLU A 225 0.01 -22.01 1.02
C GLU A 225 -0.70 -20.77 0.44
N PHE A 226 -0.68 -20.63 -0.89
CA PHE A 226 -1.24 -19.48 -1.60
C PHE A 226 -2.22 -19.95 -2.67
N HIS A 227 -3.39 -19.32 -2.73
CA HIS A 227 -4.51 -19.77 -3.53
C HIS A 227 -5.19 -18.63 -4.29
N ASP A 228 -5.64 -18.94 -5.50
CA ASP A 228 -6.67 -18.17 -6.18
C ASP A 228 -8.04 -18.58 -5.63
N PRO A 229 -8.83 -17.67 -5.01
CA PRO A 229 -10.12 -18.01 -4.40
C PRO A 229 -11.17 -18.51 -5.42
N ARG A 230 -10.95 -18.27 -6.73
CA ARG A 230 -11.81 -18.80 -7.81
C ARG A 230 -11.57 -20.29 -8.06
N GLN A 231 -10.43 -20.82 -7.62
CA GLN A 231 -10.05 -22.22 -7.76
C GLN A 231 -10.16 -22.97 -6.43
N VAL A 232 -9.64 -22.37 -5.35
CA VAL A 232 -9.70 -22.89 -3.99
C VAL A 232 -10.40 -21.84 -3.13
N PRO A 233 -11.72 -21.96 -2.91
CA PRO A 233 -12.47 -20.95 -2.17
C PRO A 233 -12.08 -20.93 -0.68
N LEU A 234 -12.34 -19.80 -0.04
CA LEU A 234 -12.27 -19.68 1.42
C LEU A 234 -13.20 -20.74 2.04
N PRO A 235 -12.77 -21.47 3.09
CA PRO A 235 -13.61 -22.46 3.74
C PRO A 235 -14.87 -21.81 4.33
N ASP A 236 -15.97 -22.53 4.39
CA ASP A 236 -17.26 -22.06 4.92
C ASP A 236 -17.74 -22.89 6.12
N ASP A 237 -16.78 -23.40 6.90
CA ASP A 237 -16.97 -24.39 7.95
C ASP A 237 -16.62 -23.87 9.37
N GLN A 238 -16.42 -22.56 9.53
CA GLN A 238 -16.07 -21.92 10.80
C GLN A 238 -14.79 -22.47 11.46
N THR A 239 -13.77 -22.80 10.66
CA THR A 239 -12.50 -23.35 11.17
C THR A 239 -11.38 -22.33 11.34
N LEU A 240 -11.49 -21.15 10.72
CA LEU A 240 -10.41 -20.16 10.76
C LEU A 240 -10.37 -19.44 12.11
N ASN A 241 -9.24 -19.54 12.81
CA ASN A 241 -9.06 -18.91 14.11
C ASN A 241 -8.66 -17.44 13.99
N PHE A 242 -7.95 -17.10 12.92
CA PHE A 242 -7.51 -15.74 12.63
C PHE A 242 -7.64 -15.44 11.15
N ILE A 243 -8.22 -14.30 10.80
CA ILE A 243 -8.30 -13.80 9.43
C ILE A 243 -7.68 -12.42 9.38
N THR A 244 -6.88 -12.14 8.38
CA THR A 244 -6.34 -10.80 8.08
C THR A 244 -6.84 -10.32 6.73
N THR A 245 -7.11 -9.02 6.65
CA THR A 245 -7.33 -8.29 5.40
C THR A 245 -6.55 -6.99 5.50
N PHE A 246 -5.47 -6.86 4.74
CA PHE A 246 -4.62 -5.67 4.73
C PHE A 246 -4.90 -4.85 3.47
N ASP A 247 -5.57 -3.71 3.62
CA ASP A 247 -5.81 -2.73 2.54
C ASP A 247 -6.51 -3.28 1.28
N CYS A 248 -7.38 -4.28 1.45
CA CYS A 248 -8.02 -4.95 0.33
C CYS A 248 -9.55 -4.95 0.36
N ILE A 249 -10.21 -4.43 1.40
CA ILE A 249 -11.69 -4.49 1.47
C ILE A 249 -12.29 -3.36 0.64
N HIS A 250 -11.71 -2.15 0.70
CA HIS A 250 -12.25 -0.98 0.02
C HIS A 250 -12.15 -1.04 -1.52
N ASP A 251 -11.32 -1.93 -2.07
CA ASP A 251 -11.07 -2.09 -3.51
C ASP A 251 -11.58 -3.41 -4.11
N MET A 252 -12.25 -4.23 -3.30
CA MET A 252 -12.98 -5.41 -3.78
C MET A 252 -14.21 -5.01 -4.59
N THR A 253 -14.55 -5.83 -5.59
CA THR A 253 -15.78 -5.69 -6.37
C THR A 253 -17.03 -5.88 -5.49
N HIS A 254 -17.01 -6.87 -4.60
CA HIS A 254 -18.14 -7.23 -3.74
C HIS A 254 -17.75 -7.36 -2.26
N PRO A 255 -17.35 -6.26 -1.60
CA PRO A 255 -16.86 -6.28 -0.22
C PRO A 255 -17.92 -6.78 0.76
N SER A 256 -19.21 -6.49 0.54
CA SER A 256 -20.28 -7.00 1.40
C SER A 256 -20.38 -8.52 1.37
N GLU A 257 -20.21 -9.13 0.19
CA GLU A 257 -20.22 -10.59 0.05
C GLU A 257 -18.95 -11.22 0.61
N MET A 258 -17.79 -10.56 0.44
CA MET A 258 -16.55 -10.99 1.09
C MET A 258 -16.70 -11.00 2.61
N MET A 259 -17.24 -9.94 3.23
CA MET A 259 -17.45 -9.91 4.68
C MET A 259 -18.38 -11.04 5.16
N LYS A 260 -19.42 -11.38 4.39
CA LYS A 260 -20.29 -12.54 4.68
C LYS A 260 -19.53 -13.86 4.56
N ALA A 261 -18.65 -14.00 3.56
CA ALA A 261 -17.80 -15.18 3.42
C ALA A 261 -16.80 -15.31 4.57
N ILE A 262 -16.15 -14.21 4.99
CA ILE A 262 -15.33 -14.17 6.21
C ILE A 262 -16.16 -14.63 7.41
N ARG A 263 -17.40 -14.16 7.56
CA ARG A 263 -18.27 -14.59 8.65
C ARG A 263 -18.58 -16.09 8.64
N ARG A 264 -18.75 -16.72 7.46
CA ARG A 264 -18.95 -18.17 7.35
C ARG A 264 -17.68 -18.97 7.63
N ALA A 265 -16.52 -18.42 7.31
CA ALA A 265 -15.22 -19.09 7.46
C ALA A 265 -14.65 -19.04 8.88
N ILE A 266 -14.90 -17.93 9.59
CA ILE A 266 -14.29 -17.66 10.89
C ILE A 266 -14.96 -18.46 12.01
N ALA A 267 -14.13 -19.02 12.89
CA ALA A 267 -14.56 -19.76 14.07
C ALA A 267 -15.40 -18.88 15.01
N PRO A 268 -16.31 -19.45 15.83
CA PRO A 268 -17.15 -18.68 16.75
C PRO A 268 -16.38 -17.81 17.75
N ASP A 269 -15.14 -18.20 18.07
CA ASP A 269 -14.21 -17.48 18.94
C ASP A 269 -13.03 -16.83 18.19
N GLY A 270 -13.07 -16.85 16.85
CA GLY A 270 -12.03 -16.33 15.97
C GLY A 270 -11.93 -14.81 15.98
N VAL A 271 -10.84 -14.31 15.38
CA VAL A 271 -10.58 -12.88 15.21
C VAL A 271 -10.38 -12.56 13.74
N TRP A 272 -11.01 -11.50 13.26
CA TRP A 272 -10.67 -10.87 11.99
C TRP A 272 -9.99 -9.53 12.27
N LEU A 273 -8.72 -9.42 11.85
CA LEU A 273 -7.99 -8.16 11.80
C LEU A 273 -8.24 -7.50 10.44
N LEU A 274 -9.06 -6.46 10.47
CA LEU A 274 -9.34 -5.58 9.34
C LEU A 274 -8.43 -4.36 9.41
N VAL A 275 -7.52 -4.22 8.45
CA VAL A 275 -6.67 -3.05 8.30
C VAL A 275 -7.05 -2.36 7.00
N ASP A 276 -7.40 -1.07 7.09
CA ASP A 276 -7.80 -0.28 5.92
C ASP A 276 -7.38 1.20 6.10
N ILE A 277 -7.50 2.02 5.06
CA ILE A 277 -7.07 3.42 5.04
C ILE A 277 -7.89 4.25 6.05
N LYS A 278 -7.23 5.16 6.77
CA LYS A 278 -7.88 6.15 7.65
C LYS A 278 -8.75 7.10 6.83
N ALA A 279 -10.02 6.75 6.70
CA ALA A 279 -11.02 7.58 6.05
C ALA A 279 -11.97 8.24 7.07
N LEU A 280 -12.40 9.46 6.74
CA LEU A 280 -13.51 10.13 7.43
C LEU A 280 -14.83 9.81 6.73
N ASP A 281 -15.95 9.98 7.43
CA ASP A 281 -17.26 9.51 6.98
C ASP A 281 -17.79 10.23 5.73
N THR A 282 -17.32 11.44 5.48
CA THR A 282 -17.82 12.28 4.38
C THR A 282 -16.68 12.81 3.52
N PHE A 283 -17.01 13.12 2.26
CA PHE A 283 -16.08 13.79 1.35
C PHE A 283 -15.63 15.13 1.93
N GLU A 284 -16.55 15.95 2.44
CA GLU A 284 -16.27 17.29 2.97
C GLU A 284 -15.29 17.24 4.15
N GLU A 285 -15.40 16.21 4.99
CA GLU A 285 -14.46 16.02 6.10
C GLU A 285 -13.09 15.60 5.59
N ASN A 286 -13.01 14.63 4.67
CA ASN A 286 -11.74 14.24 4.06
C ASN A 286 -11.08 15.43 3.37
N ALA A 287 -11.83 16.19 2.55
CA ALA A 287 -11.31 17.35 1.83
C ALA A 287 -10.78 18.47 2.76
N ARG A 288 -11.35 18.62 3.96
CA ARG A 288 -10.93 19.66 4.92
C ARG A 288 -9.87 19.21 5.91
N LYS A 289 -9.92 17.95 6.35
CA LYS A 289 -9.16 17.45 7.51
C LYS A 289 -8.08 16.44 7.12
N ASN A 290 -8.20 15.75 5.98
CA ASN A 290 -7.22 14.75 5.54
C ASN A 290 -6.21 15.40 4.56
N PRO A 291 -4.96 15.67 4.98
CA PRO A 291 -3.96 16.29 4.12
C PRO A 291 -3.57 15.44 2.91
N MET A 292 -3.81 14.12 2.98
CA MET A 292 -3.52 13.16 1.91
C MET A 292 -4.70 12.94 0.96
N ALA A 293 -5.86 13.56 1.21
CA ALA A 293 -7.07 13.35 0.40
C ALA A 293 -6.84 13.50 -1.12
N PRO A 294 -6.11 14.52 -1.63
CA PRO A 294 -5.86 14.63 -3.06
C PRO A 294 -5.10 13.44 -3.65
N LEU A 295 -4.11 12.90 -2.92
CA LEU A 295 -3.38 11.71 -3.34
C LEU A 295 -4.29 10.48 -3.29
N MET A 296 -5.01 10.29 -2.20
CA MET A 296 -5.88 9.11 -1.99
C MET A 296 -7.02 9.04 -3.00
N TYR A 297 -7.67 10.17 -3.34
CA TYR A 297 -8.67 10.17 -4.41
C TYR A 297 -8.05 9.93 -5.80
N GLY A 298 -6.82 10.40 -6.04
CA GLY A 298 -6.08 10.08 -7.26
C GLY A 298 -5.77 8.59 -7.38
N ILE A 299 -5.27 7.97 -6.30
CA ILE A 299 -5.04 6.52 -6.20
C ILE A 299 -6.35 5.75 -6.37
N SER A 300 -7.45 6.26 -5.79
CA SER A 300 -8.77 5.65 -5.94
C SER A 300 -9.16 5.52 -7.41
N VAL A 301 -9.04 6.60 -8.18
CA VAL A 301 -9.37 6.59 -9.63
C VAL A 301 -8.45 5.65 -10.41
N LEU A 302 -7.15 5.62 -10.07
CA LEU A 302 -6.14 4.92 -10.87
C LEU A 302 -5.91 3.46 -10.46
N SER A 303 -6.41 3.03 -9.30
CA SER A 303 -6.16 1.71 -8.74
C SER A 303 -7.36 1.18 -7.95
N CYS A 304 -7.64 1.69 -6.75
CA CYS A 304 -8.53 1.02 -5.80
C CYS A 304 -10.00 0.96 -6.27
N MET A 305 -10.60 2.11 -6.61
CA MET A 305 -11.97 2.14 -7.13
C MET A 305 -12.03 1.55 -8.55
N SER A 306 -10.97 1.71 -9.35
CA SER A 306 -10.85 1.07 -10.66
C SER A 306 -10.99 -0.46 -10.55
N SER A 307 -10.26 -1.08 -9.62
CA SER A 307 -10.35 -2.51 -9.33
C SER A 307 -11.73 -2.90 -8.81
N ALA A 308 -12.29 -2.13 -7.86
CA ALA A 308 -13.62 -2.39 -7.32
C ALA A 308 -14.75 -2.26 -8.36
N LEU A 309 -14.51 -1.56 -9.46
CA LEU A 309 -15.44 -1.37 -10.58
C LEU A 309 -15.00 -2.13 -11.84
N SER A 310 -14.07 -3.08 -11.71
CA SER A 310 -13.57 -3.87 -12.86
C SER A 310 -14.62 -4.80 -13.46
N GLU A 311 -15.72 -5.05 -12.74
CA GLU A 311 -16.85 -5.85 -13.19
C GLU A 311 -18.18 -5.10 -12.97
N GLU A 312 -19.20 -5.49 -13.72
CA GLU A 312 -20.55 -4.91 -13.57
C GLU A 312 -21.12 -5.20 -12.18
N GLY A 313 -21.67 -4.16 -11.53
CA GLY A 313 -22.23 -4.28 -10.18
C GLY A 313 -21.19 -4.20 -9.05
N GLY A 314 -19.96 -3.82 -9.35
CA GLY A 314 -18.95 -3.48 -8.35
C GLY A 314 -19.40 -2.36 -7.39
N GLU A 315 -19.13 -2.51 -6.09
CA GLU A 315 -19.56 -1.53 -5.08
C GLU A 315 -18.77 -0.22 -5.13
N GLY A 316 -17.51 -0.25 -5.61
CA GLY A 316 -16.72 0.95 -5.85
C GLY A 316 -16.48 1.83 -4.63
N LEU A 317 -16.25 1.25 -3.44
CA LEU A 317 -16.02 2.04 -2.21
C LEU A 317 -14.86 3.03 -2.41
N GLY A 318 -13.74 2.55 -2.96
CA GLY A 318 -12.55 3.36 -3.25
C GLY A 318 -11.71 3.65 -2.01
N THR A 319 -10.54 4.26 -2.21
CA THR A 319 -9.48 4.36 -1.19
C THR A 319 -9.91 5.04 0.12
N LEU A 320 -10.88 5.95 0.09
CA LEU A 320 -11.43 6.60 1.27
C LEU A 320 -12.91 6.22 1.54
N GLY A 321 -13.37 5.12 0.94
CA GLY A 321 -14.77 4.69 1.02
C GLY A 321 -15.12 3.84 2.24
N LEU A 322 -14.13 3.30 2.93
CA LEU A 322 -14.31 2.42 4.08
C LEU A 322 -13.93 3.13 5.39
N SER A 323 -14.67 4.18 5.75
CA SER A 323 -14.52 4.83 7.06
C SER A 323 -14.81 3.88 8.21
N GLU A 324 -14.42 4.24 9.44
CA GLU A 324 -14.69 3.41 10.62
C GLU A 324 -16.19 3.08 10.78
N ASN A 325 -17.07 4.06 10.59
CA ASN A 325 -18.50 3.85 10.72
C ASN A 325 -19.05 2.98 9.58
N LYS A 326 -18.53 3.14 8.36
CA LYS A 326 -18.88 2.28 7.22
C LYS A 326 -18.42 0.84 7.44
N ALA A 327 -17.16 0.64 7.84
CA ALA A 327 -16.61 -0.67 8.18
C ALA A 327 -17.46 -1.34 9.25
N ARG A 328 -17.71 -0.67 10.38
CA ARG A 328 -18.56 -1.17 11.47
C ARG A 328 -19.94 -1.59 10.97
N ALA A 329 -20.62 -0.73 10.21
CA ALA A 329 -21.94 -1.03 9.67
C ALA A 329 -21.94 -2.23 8.72
N MET A 330 -20.95 -2.34 7.83
CA MET A 330 -20.83 -3.46 6.88
C MET A 330 -20.52 -4.78 7.61
N THR A 331 -19.60 -4.77 8.58
CA THR A 331 -19.31 -5.96 9.39
C THR A 331 -20.53 -6.41 10.19
N GLN A 332 -21.32 -5.48 10.74
CA GLN A 332 -22.56 -5.79 11.45
C GLN A 332 -23.59 -6.41 10.51
N ALA A 333 -23.75 -5.85 9.30
CA ALA A 333 -24.63 -6.40 8.27
C ALA A 333 -24.18 -7.80 7.80
N ALA A 334 -22.89 -8.11 7.85
CA ALA A 334 -22.34 -9.42 7.57
C ALA A 334 -22.53 -10.44 8.70
N GLY A 335 -23.03 -10.01 9.88
CA GLY A 335 -23.35 -10.90 11.01
C GLY A 335 -22.27 -10.98 12.09
N PHE A 336 -21.35 -10.02 12.15
CA PHE A 336 -20.45 -9.83 13.28
C PHE A 336 -21.10 -8.99 14.37
N THR A 337 -20.85 -9.30 15.65
CA THR A 337 -21.45 -8.57 16.78
C THR A 337 -20.48 -7.65 17.52
N ARG A 338 -19.17 -7.78 17.26
CA ARG A 338 -18.12 -7.00 17.94
C ARG A 338 -17.17 -6.36 16.93
N PHE A 339 -16.92 -5.06 17.13
CA PHE A 339 -16.01 -4.26 16.33
C PHE A 339 -15.29 -3.26 17.24
N GLU A 340 -13.97 -3.35 17.27
CA GLU A 340 -13.09 -2.51 18.09
C GLU A 340 -11.97 -1.94 17.24
N LYS A 341 -11.64 -0.67 17.44
CA LYS A 341 -10.44 -0.07 16.84
C LYS A 341 -9.26 -0.30 17.76
N LEU A 342 -8.19 -0.89 17.21
CA LEU A 342 -6.96 -1.13 17.96
C LEU A 342 -6.14 0.16 18.09
N PRO A 343 -5.46 0.38 19.22
CA PRO A 343 -4.65 1.58 19.48
C PRO A 343 -3.27 1.50 18.81
N ILE A 344 -3.23 1.15 17.53
CA ILE A 344 -2.00 1.05 16.74
C ILE A 344 -1.77 2.39 16.04
N ASP A 345 -0.60 2.99 16.29
CA ASP A 345 -0.20 4.21 15.60
C ASP A 345 0.34 3.89 14.19
N HIS A 346 -0.20 4.57 13.20
CA HIS A 346 0.14 4.40 11.80
C HIS A 346 -0.28 5.66 11.02
N ALA A 347 0.55 6.15 10.11
CA ALA A 347 0.26 7.40 9.41
C ALA A 347 -0.99 7.31 8.52
N VAL A 348 -1.14 6.19 7.79
CA VAL A 348 -2.18 6.00 6.76
C VAL A 348 -3.34 5.10 7.19
N ASN A 349 -3.10 3.99 7.89
CA ASN A 349 -4.09 2.93 8.13
C ASN A 349 -4.69 2.93 9.54
N ALA A 350 -5.94 2.49 9.64
CA ALA A 350 -6.59 2.13 10.88
C ALA A 350 -6.67 0.59 11.00
N PHE A 351 -6.62 0.11 12.24
CA PHE A 351 -6.62 -1.29 12.57
C PHE A 351 -7.88 -1.60 13.37
N TYR A 352 -8.65 -2.58 12.93
CA TYR A 352 -9.91 -2.97 13.53
C TYR A 352 -9.90 -4.46 13.86
N MET A 353 -10.27 -4.78 15.09
CA MET A 353 -10.55 -6.14 15.52
C MET A 353 -12.06 -6.38 15.38
N VAL A 354 -12.43 -7.39 14.59
CA VAL A 354 -13.80 -7.79 14.33
C VAL A 354 -14.00 -9.23 14.80
N ARG A 355 -15.08 -9.51 15.53
CA ARG A 355 -15.36 -10.85 16.08
C ARG A 355 -16.84 -11.21 15.93
N PRO A 356 -17.16 -12.51 15.77
CA PRO A 356 -18.53 -13.01 15.76
C PRO A 356 -19.38 -12.43 16.87
#